data_AF-A0A162UJU7-F1
#
_entry.id   AF-A0A162UJU7-F1
#
_cell.length_a   1.000
_cell.length_b   1.000
_cell.length_c   1.000
_cell.angle_alpha   90.00
_cell.angle_beta   90.00
_cell.angle_gamma   90.00
#
_symmetry.space_group_name_H-M   'P 1'
#
loop_
_entity.id
_entity.type
_entity.pdbx_description
1 polymer ?
#
loop_
_entity_poly.entity_id
_entity_poly.type
_entity_poly.pdbx_seq_one_letter_code
_entity_poly.pdbx_strand_id
1 'polypeptide(L)'
;MFPLRDLKKAPFEETDMLVYKPDLTELKFVEVKRTDTGDRLRKKQVKGLLLLSCFLNVDIDVFVLVPNEIEYNTSQIIWEFPTNIID
;
A
#
# COMPACT_ATOMS: atom_id res chain seq x y z
N MET A 1 -20.66 11.36 -12.62
CA MET A 1 -19.28 11.06 -13.05
C MET A 1 -18.39 12.17 -12.54
N PHE A 2 -17.65 11.95 -11.44
CA PHE A 2 -16.77 12.97 -10.88
C PHE A 2 -15.61 13.23 -11.85
N PRO A 3 -15.28 14.50 -12.16
CA PRO A 3 -14.19 14.78 -13.07
C PRO A 3 -12.86 14.46 -12.35
N LEU A 4 -12.25 13.33 -12.69
CA LEU A 4 -10.91 12.87 -12.28
C LEU A 4 -9.78 13.76 -12.84
N ARG A 5 -9.98 15.07 -12.91
CA ARG A 5 -9.17 15.97 -13.75
C ARG A 5 -7.75 16.22 -13.21
N ASP A 6 -7.37 15.70 -12.05
CA ASP A 6 -5.98 15.72 -11.59
C ASP A 6 -5.71 14.70 -10.46
N LEU A 7 -5.80 13.39 -10.75
CA LEU A 7 -5.39 12.34 -9.79
C LEU A 7 -3.95 12.53 -9.27
N LYS A 8 -3.07 13.16 -10.05
CA LYS A 8 -1.70 13.50 -9.63
C LYS A 8 -1.63 14.48 -8.44
N LYS A 9 -2.67 15.30 -8.24
CA LYS A 9 -2.76 16.24 -7.11
C LYS A 9 -3.55 15.67 -5.93
N ALA A 10 -4.08 14.46 -6.06
CA ALA A 10 -4.83 13.84 -4.98
C ALA A 10 -3.97 13.78 -3.70
N PRO A 11 -4.60 13.96 -2.53
CA PRO A 11 -3.92 13.82 -1.24
C PRO A 11 -3.67 12.34 -0.89
N PHE A 12 -4.09 11.41 -1.74
CA PHE A 12 -3.90 9.98 -1.65
C PHE A 12 -3.31 9.43 -2.95
N GLU A 13 -2.78 8.22 -2.90
CA GLU A 13 -2.25 7.48 -4.06
C GLU A 13 -2.96 6.13 -4.18
N GLU A 14 -3.06 5.60 -5.39
CA GLU A 14 -3.58 4.24 -5.64
C GLU A 14 -2.55 3.19 -5.19
N THR A 15 -3.00 1.96 -4.97
CA THR A 15 -2.12 0.83 -4.64
C THR A 15 -1.44 0.28 -5.87
N ASP A 16 -0.26 -0.31 -5.71
CA ASP A 16 0.45 -0.92 -6.83
C ASP A 16 -0.33 -2.05 -7.52
N MET A 17 -1.07 -2.87 -6.76
CA MET A 17 -1.77 -4.03 -7.31
C MET A 17 -3.14 -4.28 -6.68
N LEU A 18 -4.03 -4.86 -7.49
CA LEU A 18 -5.29 -5.47 -7.07
C LEU A 18 -5.23 -6.97 -7.37
N VAL A 19 -5.32 -7.78 -6.33
CA VAL A 19 -5.32 -9.24 -6.43
C VAL A 19 -6.74 -9.74 -6.16
N TYR A 20 -7.27 -10.57 -7.04
CA TYR A 20 -8.61 -11.14 -6.86
C TYR A 20 -8.69 -12.56 -7.39
N LYS A 21 -9.57 -13.36 -6.79
CA LYS A 21 -9.95 -14.65 -7.38
C LYS A 21 -10.91 -14.40 -8.56
N PRO A 22 -10.84 -15.19 -9.65
CA PRO A 22 -11.74 -14.99 -10.80
C PRO A 22 -13.24 -15.07 -10.48
N ASP A 23 -13.61 -15.76 -9.40
CA ASP A 23 -14.97 -15.86 -8.86
C ASP A 23 -15.35 -14.70 -7.92
N LEU A 24 -14.44 -13.75 -7.71
CA LEU A 24 -14.59 -12.55 -6.88
C LEU A 24 -14.88 -12.82 -5.40
N THR A 25 -14.65 -14.04 -4.90
CA THR A 25 -14.84 -14.32 -3.47
C THR A 25 -13.76 -13.68 -2.60
N GLU A 26 -12.62 -13.31 -3.19
CA GLU A 26 -11.53 -12.62 -2.52
C GLU A 26 -11.03 -11.46 -3.38
N LEU A 27 -10.80 -10.33 -2.71
CA LEU A 27 -10.27 -9.09 -3.25
C LEU A 27 -9.25 -8.54 -2.25
N LYS A 28 -8.06 -8.20 -2.71
CA LYS A 28 -6.99 -7.62 -1.90
C LYS A 28 -6.31 -6.49 -2.64
N PHE A 29 -6.13 -5.38 -1.96
CA PHE A 29 -5.30 -4.28 -2.43
C PHE A 29 -3.90 -4.43 -1.82
N VAL A 30 -2.89 -4.31 -2.68
CA VAL A 30 -1.51 -4.62 -2.34
C VAL A 30 -0.60 -3.45 -2.69
N GLU A 31 0.16 -3.00 -1.70
CA GLU A 31 1.29 -2.09 -1.87
C GLU A 31 2.59 -2.88 -1.80
N VAL A 32 3.53 -2.61 -2.71
CA VAL A 32 4.80 -3.33 -2.79
C VAL A 32 5.94 -2.39 -2.44
N LYS A 33 6.81 -2.82 -1.54
CA LYS A 33 8.03 -2.10 -1.17
C LYS A 33 9.24 -2.97 -1.35
N ARG A 34 10.27 -2.41 -1.99
CA ARG A 34 11.54 -3.11 -2.20
C ARG A 34 12.56 -2.67 -1.16
N THR A 35 13.22 -3.64 -0.53
CA THR A 35 14.22 -3.34 0.51
C THR A 35 15.54 -2.82 -0.06
N ASP A 36 15.89 -3.21 -1.29
CA ASP A 36 17.14 -2.86 -1.96
C ASP A 36 17.21 -1.39 -2.42
N THR A 37 16.06 -0.75 -2.63
CA THR A 37 15.98 0.66 -3.04
C THR A 37 15.75 1.61 -1.86
N GLY A 38 15.57 1.08 -0.65
CA GLY A 38 15.14 1.87 0.50
C GLY A 38 13.72 2.44 0.34
N ASP A 39 12.89 1.80 -0.48
CA ASP A 39 11.51 2.22 -0.72
C ASP A 39 10.66 2.05 0.54
N ARG A 40 9.93 3.11 0.91
CA ARG A 40 9.13 3.18 2.13
C ARG A 40 7.74 3.69 1.82
N LEU A 41 6.77 3.31 2.66
CA LEU A 41 5.42 3.84 2.60
C LEU A 41 5.40 5.37 2.75
N ARG A 42 4.92 6.05 1.72
CA ARG A 42 4.73 7.50 1.73
C ARG A 42 3.37 7.86 2.32
N LYS A 43 3.25 9.04 2.92
CA LYS A 43 1.99 9.52 3.54
C LYS A 43 0.78 9.44 2.59
N LYS A 44 0.96 9.75 1.31
CA LYS A 44 -0.12 9.65 0.30
C LYS A 44 -0.57 8.21 0.05
N GLN A 45 0.37 7.26 0.02
CA GLN A 45 0.06 5.83 -0.14
C GLN A 45 -0.69 5.31 1.08
N VAL A 46 -0.22 5.65 2.29
CA VAL A 46 -0.93 5.31 3.54
C VAL A 46 -2.36 5.87 3.53
N LYS A 47 -2.55 7.12 3.10
CA LYS A 47 -3.89 7.72 2.97
C LYS A 47 -4.77 6.95 1.96
N GLY A 48 -4.21 6.51 0.83
CA GLY A 48 -4.93 5.71 -0.15
C GLY A 48 -5.33 4.33 0.35
N LEU A 49 -4.39 3.63 0.99
CA LEU A 49 -4.61 2.33 1.62
C LEU A 49 -5.72 2.40 2.69
N LEU A 50 -5.66 3.39 3.58
CA LEU A 50 -6.71 3.61 4.60
C LEU A 50 -8.06 3.96 3.97
N LEU A 51 -8.07 4.80 2.93
CA LEU A 51 -9.29 5.13 2.22
C LEU A 51 -9.95 3.86 1.66
N LEU A 52 -9.19 3.01 0.98
CA LEU A 52 -9.69 1.76 0.41
C LEU A 52 -10.19 0.79 1.47
N SER A 53 -9.42 0.60 2.56
CA SER A 53 -9.83 -0.26 3.67
C SER A 53 -11.15 0.22 4.29
N CYS A 54 -11.28 1.52 4.58
CA CYS A 54 -12.48 2.10 5.16
C CYS A 54 -13.70 2.07 4.22
N PHE A 55 -13.51 2.38 2.94
CA PHE A 55 -14.62 2.47 1.98
C PHE A 55 -15.15 1.10 1.56
N LEU A 56 -14.26 0.10 1.43
CA LEU A 56 -14.62 -1.22 0.90
C LEU A 56 -14.70 -2.28 2.00
N ASN A 57 -14.31 -1.95 3.24
CA ASN A 57 -14.22 -2.88 4.37
C ASN A 57 -13.38 -4.12 4.02
N VAL A 58 -12.20 -3.87 3.45
CA VAL A 58 -11.25 -4.90 3.01
C VAL A 58 -9.92 -4.78 3.75
N ASP A 59 -9.25 -5.93 3.89
CA ASP A 59 -7.88 -5.98 4.37
C ASP A 59 -6.92 -5.41 3.33
N ILE A 60 -5.85 -4.78 3.81
CA ILE A 60 -4.79 -4.21 2.98
C ILE A 60 -3.49 -4.89 3.33
N ASP A 61 -2.77 -5.34 2.30
CA ASP A 61 -1.49 -6.00 2.47
C ASP A 61 -0.35 -5.11 1.95
N VAL A 62 0.75 -5.07 2.71
CA VAL A 62 2.01 -4.43 2.30
C VAL A 62 3.05 -5.54 2.17
N PHE A 63 3.49 -5.79 0.93
CA PHE A 63 4.49 -6.81 0.65
C PHE A 63 5.88 -6.19 0.55
N VAL A 64 6.82 -6.80 1.25
CA VAL A 64 8.22 -6.38 1.23
C VAL A 64 9.02 -7.38 0.40
N LEU A 65 9.53 -6.91 -0.74
CA LEU A 65 10.38 -7.70 -1.63
C LEU A 65 11.83 -7.63 -1.15
N VAL A 66 12.39 -8.82 -0.93
CA VAL A 66 13.76 -9.02 -0.48
C VAL A 66 14.56 -9.67 -1.61
N PRO A 67 15.74 -9.15 -1.97
CA PRO A 67 16.63 -9.79 -2.93
C PRO A 67 17.06 -11.20 -2.46
N ASN A 68 17.14 -12.15 -3.40
CA ASN A 68 17.46 -13.56 -3.12
C ASN A 68 18.82 -13.80 -2.46
N GLU A 69 19.73 -12.83 -2.48
CA GLU A 69 21.13 -12.99 -2.03
C GLU A 69 21.37 -12.55 -0.58
N ILE A 70 20.32 -12.13 0.13
CA ILE A 70 20.43 -11.64 1.52
C ILE A 70 19.53 -12.50 2.41
N GLU A 71 20.11 -13.21 3.38
CA GLU A 71 19.33 -13.74 4.50
C GLU A 71 18.67 -12.56 5.21
N TYR A 72 17.36 -12.40 5.01
CA TYR A 72 16.64 -11.25 5.53
C TYR A 72 15.94 -11.62 6.82
N ASN A 73 16.33 -10.93 7.88
CA ASN A 73 15.69 -11.11 9.17
C ASN A 73 14.33 -10.40 9.17
N THR A 74 13.25 -11.20 9.14
CA THR A 74 11.86 -10.72 9.15
C THR A 74 11.50 -9.90 10.40
N SER A 75 12.29 -9.98 11.47
CA SER A 75 12.08 -9.16 12.69
C SER A 75 12.53 -7.70 12.56
N GLN A 76 13.22 -7.31 11.47
CA GLN A 76 13.65 -5.92 11.24
C GLN A 76 12.64 -5.05 10.48
N ILE A 77 11.50 -5.60 10.07
CA ILE A 77 10.44 -4.81 9.44
C ILE A 77 9.57 -4.17 10.55
N ILE A 78 10.15 -3.22 11.28
CA ILE A 78 9.37 -2.32 12.13
C ILE A 78 9.00 -1.12 11.26
N TRP A 79 7.77 -1.11 10.76
CA TRP A 79 7.22 0.07 10.10
C TRP A 79 6.88 1.11 11.16
N GLU A 80 7.69 2.15 11.26
CA GLU A 80 7.28 3.38 11.93
C GLU A 80 6.29 4.09 11.01
N PHE A 81 5.00 3.86 11.24
CA PHE A 81 3.97 4.61 10.57
C PHE A 81 4.09 6.08 10.97
N PRO A 82 3.96 7.03 10.04
CA PRO A 82 3.93 8.43 10.40
C PRO A 82 2.78 8.65 11.38
N THR A 83 3.07 9.12 12.60
CA THR A 83 2.05 9.34 13.65
C THR A 83 1.09 10.48 13.30
N ASN A 84 1.47 11.34 12.35
CA ASN A 84 0.69 12.48 11.87
C ASN A 84 0.06 12.20 10.49
N ILE A 85 -0.71 11.11 10.36
CA ILE A 85 -1.45 10.82 9.12
C ILE A 85 -2.65 11.77 8.95
N ILE A 86 -3.21 12.24 10.07
CA ILE A 86 -4.34 13.16 10.13
C ILE A 86 -3.80 14.59 10.28
N ASP A 87 -3.53 15.21 9.14
CA ASP A 87 -3.57 16.67 8.98
C ASP A 87 -4.65 16.98 7.94
#